data_AF-A0A2G6TH28-F1
#
_entry.id   AF-A0A2G6TH28-F1
#
_cell.length_a   1.000
_cell.length_b   1.000
_cell.length_c   1.000
_cell.angle_alpha   90.00
_cell.angle_beta   90.00
_cell.angle_gamma   90.00
#
_symmetry.space_group_name_H-M   'P 1'
#
loop_
_entity.id
_entity.type
_entity.pdbx_description
1 polymer ?
#
loop_
_entity_poly.entity_id
_entity_poly.type
_entity_poly.pdbx_seq_one_letter_code
_entity_poly.pdbx_strand_id
1 'polypeptide(L)'
;MRTILNFVFLILLVLNTYSQQTNKTKSEDLKSAYNIQDSVMIKTRDGAFISAIVVRKKGVSIPKPVILQYTIYVTETRDIKSLKAAADKDYIGVIAYARGKRFSQEEIFPYENDANDAYDVIDWISKQKWCNGSIGMYGGSYNGLTQWAACKKMHPALKTIVPYVANRAGMGLPMENNVFINPNYEWSFYVGNNKYLDTIAGNDRQRFRKMQFKWWETGVAYKKMDSIDASPNRFFQRWLKHPSFDAYWQKMSPYKKDFAQINIPVLVIDGYYNDSQNSSLYYLRELQKYNPKANSYLIIGPYGHFGAQKGGSPILNGYKVDADALINTNKITYQWFDYILKNGPKPEILKDRINYQVMGANEWRSAPSIDKMNNGFLTFYLTDHKSGKFYSLNAAKPAKNSYLSQEVDFADRQVQNNDYYPDPIIRKEIDTTNGYVFISDPLNEPLLVNGSFLGEIKASINKKDMDIGVTLYEVTPEGEYFNLAYFIGRSSYAKDITKRNLLKPNKIETIPFSNTRLVSKQLSKGSRILITLNVNKNAFSELNYGTGKEVADETIKDAKEPLKIKWYNDSFVKIPVWK
;
A
#
# COMPACT_ATOMS: atom_id res chain seq x y z
N MET A 1 -20.72 -16.35 77.03
CA MET A 1 -21.09 -15.45 75.90
C MET A 1 -19.82 -14.85 75.31
N ARG A 2 -19.30 -15.46 74.25
CA ARG A 2 -18.12 -15.03 73.48
C ARG A 2 -18.45 -15.26 72.01
N THR A 3 -18.68 -14.20 71.24
CA THR A 3 -18.40 -14.07 69.77
C THR A 3 -19.07 -12.81 69.21
N ILE A 4 -18.39 -11.66 69.33
CA ILE A 4 -18.56 -10.53 68.41
C ILE A 4 -17.17 -9.98 68.14
N LEU A 5 -16.44 -10.62 67.23
CA LEU A 5 -15.25 -10.09 66.58
C LEU A 5 -14.93 -11.03 65.42
N ASN A 6 -15.49 -10.79 64.22
CA ASN A 6 -15.02 -11.36 62.94
C ASN A 6 -15.89 -10.91 61.74
N PHE A 7 -16.23 -9.62 61.64
CA PHE A 7 -16.97 -9.11 60.47
C PHE A 7 -16.50 -7.74 59.97
N VAL A 8 -15.19 -7.46 60.06
CA VAL A 8 -14.60 -6.20 59.53
C VAL A 8 -13.37 -6.44 58.62
N PHE A 9 -12.98 -7.68 58.33
CA PHE A 9 -11.76 -7.97 57.54
C PHE A 9 -11.99 -8.51 56.12
N LEU A 10 -13.08 -8.11 55.45
CA LEU A 10 -13.28 -8.44 54.02
C LEU A 10 -13.77 -7.25 53.18
N ILE A 11 -13.29 -6.04 53.49
CA ILE A 11 -13.30 -4.90 52.56
C ILE A 11 -11.87 -4.36 52.51
N LEU A 12 -10.97 -5.17 51.96
CA LEU A 12 -9.62 -4.75 51.60
C LEU A 12 -9.46 -4.94 50.09
N LEU A 13 -9.48 -3.80 49.39
CA LEU A 13 -8.93 -3.60 48.06
C LEU A 13 -9.38 -4.58 46.95
N VAL A 14 -10.54 -4.31 46.35
CA VAL A 14 -10.65 -4.46 44.88
C VAL A 14 -9.92 -3.27 44.26
N LEU A 15 -8.59 -3.19 44.44
CA LEU A 15 -7.77 -2.58 43.42
C LEU A 15 -7.86 -3.55 42.24
N ASN A 16 -8.43 -3.08 41.13
CA ASN A 16 -8.32 -3.74 39.84
C ASN A 16 -6.83 -3.73 39.39
N THR A 17 -5.96 -4.46 40.08
CA THR A 17 -4.65 -4.85 39.56
C THR A 17 -4.91 -5.97 38.58
N TYR A 18 -5.35 -5.64 37.36
CA TYR A 18 -5.19 -6.57 36.25
C TYR A 18 -3.69 -6.94 36.19
N SER A 19 -3.37 -8.22 36.33
CA SER A 19 -1.99 -8.69 36.22
C SER A 19 -1.48 -8.31 34.84
N GLN A 20 -0.52 -7.39 34.77
CA GLN A 20 0.08 -6.92 33.51
C GLN A 20 1.06 -7.96 32.91
N GLN A 21 1.20 -9.12 33.57
CA GLN A 21 2.03 -10.24 33.14
C GLN A 21 1.28 -11.56 33.27
N THR A 22 1.39 -12.44 32.26
CA THR A 22 0.99 -13.85 32.35
C THR A 22 1.93 -14.64 33.27
N ASN A 23 1.46 -15.76 33.81
CA ASN A 23 2.29 -16.63 34.67
C ASN A 23 3.50 -17.20 33.92
N LYS A 24 3.34 -17.50 32.63
CA LYS A 24 4.44 -17.97 31.77
C LYS A 24 5.53 -16.91 31.66
N THR A 25 5.17 -15.67 31.32
CA THR A 25 6.14 -14.57 31.21
C THR A 25 6.78 -14.23 32.54
N LYS A 26 6.05 -14.28 33.67
CA LYS A 26 6.66 -14.11 35.00
C LYS A 26 7.80 -15.10 35.25
N SER A 27 7.62 -16.37 34.86
CA SER A 27 8.65 -17.41 35.01
C SER A 27 9.88 -17.17 34.12
N GLU A 28 9.66 -16.82 32.85
CA GLU A 28 10.73 -16.53 31.89
C GLU A 28 11.50 -15.23 32.24
N ASP A 29 10.80 -14.20 32.73
CA ASP A 29 11.36 -12.89 33.10
C ASP A 29 12.33 -12.96 34.27
N LEU A 30 12.14 -13.87 35.23
CA LEU A 30 13.07 -14.05 36.34
C LEU A 30 14.50 -14.32 35.85
N LYS A 31 14.64 -15.02 34.72
CA LYS A 31 15.92 -15.39 34.09
C LYS A 31 16.36 -14.45 32.97
N SER A 32 15.55 -13.44 32.62
CA SER A 32 15.81 -12.54 31.49
C SER A 32 16.43 -11.20 31.93
N ALA A 33 17.16 -10.52 31.04
CA ALA A 33 17.66 -9.15 31.26
C ALA A 33 16.57 -8.07 31.13
N TYR A 34 15.32 -8.48 30.86
CA TYR A 34 14.21 -7.60 30.51
C TYR A 34 13.12 -7.65 31.59
N ASN A 35 12.35 -6.57 31.66
CA ASN A 35 11.04 -6.54 32.31
C ASN A 35 9.99 -6.52 31.18
N ILE A 36 9.20 -7.58 31.05
CA ILE A 36 8.23 -7.77 29.98
C ILE A 36 6.81 -7.76 30.56
N GLN A 37 6.02 -6.73 30.26
CA GLN A 37 4.60 -6.69 30.59
C GLN A 37 3.82 -7.14 29.35
N ASP A 38 3.30 -8.36 29.32
CA ASP A 38 2.67 -8.97 28.13
C ASP A 38 1.14 -8.92 28.11
N SER A 39 0.54 -8.36 29.16
CA SER A 39 -0.91 -8.34 29.39
C SER A 39 -1.40 -6.94 29.75
N VAL A 40 -0.77 -5.91 29.18
CA VAL A 40 -1.19 -4.52 29.39
C VAL A 40 -2.51 -4.28 28.66
N MET A 41 -3.49 -3.70 29.36
CA MET A 41 -4.77 -3.28 28.81
C MET A 41 -4.92 -1.77 28.96
N ILE A 42 -5.04 -1.08 27.82
CA ILE A 42 -5.16 0.37 27.74
C ILE A 42 -6.62 0.72 27.49
N LYS A 43 -7.25 1.47 28.40
CA LYS A 43 -8.62 1.95 28.21
C LYS A 43 -8.60 3.19 27.32
N THR A 44 -9.38 3.14 26.24
CA THR A 44 -9.57 4.24 25.27
C THR A 44 -10.66 5.21 25.76
N ARG A 45 -10.78 6.36 25.09
CA ARG A 45 -11.74 7.41 25.46
C ARG A 45 -13.20 7.01 25.31
N ASP A 46 -13.50 6.08 24.39
CA ASP A 46 -14.85 5.55 24.15
C ASP A 46 -15.13 4.28 24.97
N GLY A 47 -14.19 3.89 25.86
CA GLY A 47 -14.36 2.80 26.80
C GLY A 47 -13.89 1.43 26.33
N ALA A 48 -13.44 1.30 25.08
CA ALA A 48 -12.83 0.08 24.57
C ALA A 48 -11.45 -0.20 25.19
N PHE A 49 -10.99 -1.44 25.12
CA PHE A 49 -9.66 -1.83 25.62
C PHE A 49 -8.72 -2.23 24.50
N ILE A 50 -7.49 -1.70 24.54
CA ILE A 50 -6.41 -2.03 23.63
C ILE A 50 -5.36 -2.86 24.37
N SER A 51 -5.12 -4.07 23.88
CA SER A 51 -4.07 -4.94 24.38
C SER A 51 -2.68 -4.48 23.92
N ALA A 52 -1.68 -4.55 24.80
CA ALA A 52 -0.31 -4.17 24.50
C ALA A 52 0.73 -5.05 25.22
N ILE A 53 1.95 -5.09 24.67
CA ILE A 53 3.15 -5.56 25.36
C ILE A 53 4.10 -4.37 25.55
N VAL A 54 4.72 -4.27 26.73
CA VAL A 54 5.82 -3.35 27.04
C VAL A 54 7.07 -4.16 27.38
N VAL A 55 8.20 -3.84 26.75
CA VAL A 55 9.51 -4.43 27.07
C VAL A 55 10.52 -3.33 27.33
N ARG A 56 11.26 -3.47 28.43
CA ARG A 56 12.36 -2.59 28.83
C ARG A 56 13.48 -3.40 29.48
N LYS A 57 14.70 -2.89 29.51
CA LYS A 57 15.77 -3.51 30.31
C LYS A 57 15.47 -3.42 31.80
N LYS A 58 15.91 -4.39 32.58
CA LYS A 58 15.91 -4.29 34.05
C LYS A 58 16.83 -3.15 34.48
N GLY A 59 16.47 -2.48 35.58
CA GLY A 59 17.26 -1.37 36.13
C GLY A 59 17.06 -0.02 35.43
N VAL A 60 16.15 0.10 34.45
CA VAL A 60 15.78 1.41 33.88
C VAL A 60 15.07 2.25 34.94
N SER A 61 15.78 3.23 35.50
CA SER A 61 15.27 4.20 36.47
C SER A 61 15.01 5.59 35.87
N ILE A 62 15.71 5.92 34.78
CA ILE A 62 15.56 7.17 34.04
C ILE A 62 14.53 6.97 32.92
N PRO A 63 13.51 7.84 32.77
CA PRO A 63 12.56 7.77 31.66
C PRO A 63 13.27 7.83 30.29
N LYS A 64 12.84 7.01 29.34
CA LYS A 64 13.46 6.84 28.01
C LYS A 64 12.47 7.15 26.88
N PRO A 65 12.96 7.45 25.67
CA PRO A 65 12.10 7.48 24.49
C PRO A 65 11.51 6.10 24.19
N VAL A 66 10.35 6.08 23.57
CA VAL A 66 9.57 4.87 23.30
C VAL A 66 9.52 4.62 21.80
N ILE A 67 9.73 3.37 21.40
CA ILE A 67 9.47 2.91 20.05
C ILE A 67 8.18 2.09 20.06
N LEU A 68 7.16 2.61 19.38
CA LEU A 68 5.83 2.03 19.29
C LEU A 68 5.60 1.35 17.94
N GLN A 69 5.09 0.13 17.98
CA GLN A 69 4.45 -0.50 16.83
C GLN A 69 2.95 -0.65 17.14
N TYR A 70 2.08 -0.13 16.27
CA TYR A 70 0.63 -0.34 16.40
C TYR A 70 0.14 -1.23 15.26
N THR A 71 -0.35 -2.43 15.57
CA THR A 71 -0.51 -3.51 14.58
C THR A 71 -1.79 -4.31 14.73
N ILE A 72 -2.31 -4.82 13.62
CA ILE A 72 -3.33 -5.88 13.62
C ILE A 72 -2.69 -7.28 13.63
N TYR A 73 -1.39 -7.38 13.39
CA TYR A 73 -0.66 -8.63 13.19
C TYR A 73 -0.09 -9.18 14.50
N VAL A 74 -0.89 -9.95 15.24
CA VAL A 74 -0.45 -10.52 16.52
C VAL A 74 0.45 -11.74 16.29
N THR A 75 1.74 -11.63 16.63
CA THR A 75 2.75 -12.69 16.48
C THR A 75 3.71 -12.68 17.67
N GLU A 76 3.28 -13.21 18.80
CA GLU A 76 3.93 -12.98 20.10
C GLU A 76 5.46 -13.15 20.09
N THR A 77 5.98 -14.24 19.52
CA THR A 77 7.43 -14.49 19.44
C THR A 77 8.19 -13.42 18.64
N ARG A 78 7.65 -13.02 17.48
CA ARG A 78 8.24 -11.98 16.62
C ARG A 78 8.14 -10.62 17.30
N ASP A 79 7.01 -10.35 17.94
CA ASP A 79 6.71 -9.09 18.61
C ASP A 79 7.70 -8.88 19.78
N ILE A 80 7.85 -9.88 20.66
CA ILE A 80 8.82 -9.84 21.76
C ILE A 80 10.26 -9.63 21.25
N LYS A 81 10.65 -10.31 20.17
CA LYS A 81 11.99 -10.11 19.57
C LYS A 81 12.18 -8.67 19.10
N SER A 82 11.17 -8.09 18.47
CA SER A 82 11.19 -6.68 18.01
C SER A 82 11.35 -5.71 19.19
N LEU A 83 10.58 -5.92 20.26
CA LEU A 83 10.62 -5.05 21.44
C LEU A 83 11.93 -5.17 22.24
N LYS A 84 12.50 -6.38 22.33
CA LYS A 84 13.85 -6.58 22.89
C LYS A 84 14.91 -5.83 22.09
N ALA A 85 14.82 -5.86 20.76
CA ALA A 85 15.76 -5.12 19.89
C ALA A 85 15.69 -3.59 20.07
N ALA A 86 14.53 -3.05 20.46
CA ALA A 86 14.40 -1.64 20.87
C ALA A 86 15.05 -1.41 22.24
N ALA A 87 14.76 -2.27 23.22
CA ALA A 87 15.35 -2.21 24.56
C ALA A 87 16.88 -2.32 24.56
N ASP A 88 17.45 -3.12 23.65
CA ASP A 88 18.90 -3.24 23.47
C ASP A 88 19.55 -1.96 22.96
N LYS A 89 18.79 -1.10 22.29
CA LYS A 89 19.24 0.21 21.79
C LYS A 89 18.85 1.35 22.74
N ASP A 90 18.60 1.05 24.01
CA ASP A 90 18.26 2.02 25.05
C ASP A 90 16.96 2.80 24.75
N TYR A 91 15.94 2.09 24.28
CA TYR A 91 14.56 2.56 24.15
C TYR A 91 13.62 1.73 25.02
N ILE A 92 12.38 2.19 25.23
CA ILE A 92 11.29 1.30 25.66
C ILE A 92 10.60 0.77 24.42
N GLY A 93 10.47 -0.55 24.30
CA GLY A 93 9.69 -1.17 23.24
C GLY A 93 8.23 -1.31 23.65
N VAL A 94 7.30 -0.80 22.84
CA VAL A 94 5.87 -1.03 23.02
C VAL A 94 5.26 -1.56 21.73
N ILE A 95 4.47 -2.62 21.81
CA ILE A 95 3.55 -3.01 20.75
C ILE A 95 2.13 -2.92 21.28
N ALA A 96 1.25 -2.23 20.56
CA ALA A 96 -0.17 -2.22 20.83
C ALA A 96 -0.90 -2.90 19.67
N TYR A 97 -2.01 -3.55 19.97
CA TYR A 97 -2.78 -4.32 18.99
C TYR A 97 -4.07 -3.61 18.63
N ALA A 98 -4.43 -3.61 17.34
CA ALA A 98 -5.68 -3.02 16.87
C ALA A 98 -6.88 -3.55 17.67
N ARG A 99 -7.93 -2.73 17.81
CA ARG A 99 -9.14 -3.07 18.57
C ARG A 99 -9.67 -4.45 18.19
N GLY A 100 -10.04 -5.24 19.20
CA GLY A 100 -10.50 -6.63 19.06
C GLY A 100 -9.40 -7.69 18.85
N LYS A 101 -8.12 -7.30 18.79
CA LYS A 101 -6.99 -8.24 18.72
C LYS A 101 -6.41 -8.56 20.10
N ARG A 102 -5.77 -9.73 20.18
CA ARG A 102 -5.17 -10.32 21.39
C ARG A 102 -6.15 -10.34 22.56
N PHE A 103 -5.93 -9.57 23.62
CA PHE A 103 -6.78 -9.58 24.81
C PHE A 103 -7.92 -8.54 24.76
N SER A 104 -7.97 -7.71 23.71
CA SER A 104 -9.07 -6.76 23.48
C SER A 104 -10.39 -7.53 23.26
N GLN A 105 -11.48 -7.11 23.88
CA GLN A 105 -12.75 -7.85 23.88
C GLN A 105 -13.66 -7.51 22.71
N GLU A 106 -13.48 -6.33 22.14
CA GLU A 106 -14.29 -5.74 21.10
C GLU A 106 -14.18 -6.50 19.77
N GLU A 107 -15.05 -6.16 18.83
CA GLU A 107 -14.95 -6.69 17.48
C GLU A 107 -13.80 -6.07 16.68
N ILE A 108 -13.22 -6.90 15.81
CA ILE A 108 -12.17 -6.49 14.88
C ILE A 108 -12.80 -5.78 13.69
N PHE A 109 -12.47 -4.50 13.51
CA PHE A 109 -12.79 -3.71 12.31
C PHE A 109 -11.52 -3.02 11.81
N PRO A 110 -10.82 -3.61 10.82
CA PRO A 110 -9.58 -3.04 10.30
C PRO A 110 -9.77 -1.57 9.87
N TYR A 111 -8.80 -0.71 10.16
CA TYR A 111 -8.75 0.72 9.82
C TYR A 111 -9.71 1.64 10.56
N GLU A 112 -10.91 1.17 10.94
CA GLU A 112 -12.02 2.04 11.34
C GLU A 112 -11.77 2.84 12.62
N ASN A 113 -11.07 2.25 13.59
CA ASN A 113 -10.83 2.88 14.91
C ASN A 113 -9.36 3.30 15.11
N ASP A 114 -8.46 2.89 14.21
CA ASP A 114 -7.02 2.99 14.43
C ASP A 114 -6.54 4.42 14.71
N ALA A 115 -7.13 5.44 14.08
CA ALA A 115 -6.74 6.83 14.29
C ALA A 115 -6.99 7.31 15.73
N ASN A 116 -8.16 6.98 16.28
CA ASN A 116 -8.52 7.36 17.66
C ASN A 116 -7.78 6.50 18.67
N ASP A 117 -7.71 5.19 18.42
CA ASP A 117 -7.07 4.24 19.31
C ASP A 117 -5.55 4.47 19.38
N ALA A 118 -4.90 4.81 18.25
CA ALA A 118 -3.49 5.18 18.24
C ALA A 118 -3.23 6.42 19.10
N TYR A 119 -4.10 7.45 19.03
CA TYR A 119 -3.97 8.62 19.88
C TYR A 119 -4.05 8.24 21.36
N ASP A 120 -5.04 7.42 21.75
CA ASP A 120 -5.25 7.03 23.15
C ASP A 120 -4.12 6.13 23.67
N VAL A 121 -3.57 5.25 22.82
CA VAL A 121 -2.37 4.46 23.13
C VAL A 121 -1.16 5.39 23.36
N ILE A 122 -0.92 6.36 22.47
CA ILE A 122 0.20 7.31 22.60
C ILE A 122 0.03 8.17 23.86
N ASP A 123 -1.18 8.63 24.16
CA ASP A 123 -1.51 9.38 25.38
C ASP A 123 -1.22 8.54 26.63
N TRP A 124 -1.66 7.27 26.67
CA TRP A 124 -1.37 6.36 27.76
C TRP A 124 0.14 6.15 27.95
N ILE A 125 0.88 5.89 26.87
CA ILE A 125 2.35 5.70 26.91
C ILE A 125 3.03 6.95 27.47
N SER A 126 2.62 8.15 27.03
CA SER A 126 3.25 9.42 27.42
C SER A 126 3.16 9.72 28.92
N LYS A 127 2.18 9.13 29.60
CA LYS A 127 1.93 9.30 31.05
C LYS A 127 2.66 8.28 31.92
N GLN A 128 3.35 7.32 31.32
CA GLN A 128 4.05 6.28 32.07
C GLN A 128 5.35 6.82 32.66
N LYS A 129 5.66 6.46 33.92
CA LYS A 129 6.88 6.90 34.62
C LYS A 129 8.20 6.54 33.91
N TRP A 130 8.15 5.59 32.98
CA TRP A 130 9.31 5.14 32.19
C TRP A 130 9.42 5.84 30.82
N CYS A 131 8.44 6.64 30.41
CA CYS A 131 8.46 7.41 29.17
C CYS A 131 8.94 8.83 29.43
N ASN A 132 9.88 9.33 28.63
CA ASN A 132 10.35 10.71 28.71
C ASN A 132 9.48 11.72 27.92
N GLY A 133 8.30 11.31 27.46
CA GLY A 133 7.40 12.11 26.64
C GLY A 133 7.69 12.09 25.13
N SER A 134 8.68 11.31 24.66
CA SER A 134 9.01 11.19 23.24
C SER A 134 8.75 9.78 22.71
N ILE A 135 7.92 9.68 21.67
CA ILE A 135 7.47 8.43 21.06
C ILE A 135 7.78 8.48 19.56
N GLY A 136 8.47 7.47 19.05
CA GLY A 136 8.62 7.20 17.62
C GLY A 136 7.80 5.97 17.22
N MET A 137 7.27 5.94 16.00
CA MET A 137 6.59 4.75 15.46
C MET A 137 7.31 4.19 14.23
N TYR A 138 7.22 2.87 14.01
CA TYR A 138 7.67 2.25 12.75
C TYR A 138 6.92 0.96 12.43
N GLY A 139 7.09 0.50 11.19
CA GLY A 139 6.58 -0.78 10.72
C GLY A 139 5.95 -0.69 9.33
N GLY A 140 5.70 -1.85 8.73
CA GLY A 140 5.20 -1.94 7.37
C GLY A 140 3.74 -2.31 7.20
N SER A 141 3.20 -2.05 6.01
CA SER A 141 1.86 -2.49 5.59
C SER A 141 0.76 -1.87 6.45
N TYR A 142 -0.02 -2.66 7.19
CA TYR A 142 -0.97 -2.13 8.18
C TYR A 142 -0.29 -1.27 9.24
N ASN A 143 0.91 -1.66 9.72
CA ASN A 143 1.66 -0.83 10.68
C ASN A 143 2.16 0.48 10.04
N GLY A 144 2.34 0.50 8.72
CA GLY A 144 2.61 1.73 7.98
C GLY A 144 1.39 2.65 7.96
N LEU A 145 0.20 2.08 7.73
CA LEU A 145 -1.07 2.81 7.78
C LEU A 145 -1.33 3.39 9.17
N THR A 146 -1.17 2.62 10.24
CA THR A 146 -1.50 3.06 11.61
C THR A 146 -0.66 4.25 12.06
N GLN A 147 0.55 4.39 11.53
CA GLN A 147 1.40 5.58 11.74
C GLN A 147 0.80 6.84 11.11
N TRP A 148 0.30 6.73 9.87
CA TRP A 148 -0.42 7.83 9.24
C TRP A 148 -1.75 8.10 9.94
N ALA A 149 -2.48 7.05 10.35
CA ALA A 149 -3.71 7.19 11.14
C ALA A 149 -3.48 7.95 12.46
N ALA A 150 -2.37 7.68 13.16
CA ALA A 150 -1.95 8.43 14.35
C ALA A 150 -1.69 9.92 14.06
N CYS A 151 -1.38 10.28 12.81
CA CYS A 151 -1.20 11.67 12.38
C CYS A 151 -2.51 12.37 11.99
N LYS A 152 -3.65 11.66 11.96
CA LYS A 152 -4.97 12.28 11.70
C LYS A 152 -5.36 13.27 12.79
N LYS A 153 -4.91 13.04 14.01
CA LYS A 153 -4.90 14.02 15.09
C LYS A 153 -3.55 13.94 15.80
N MET A 154 -2.74 14.98 15.70
CA MET A 154 -1.40 14.97 16.28
C MET A 154 -1.44 14.92 17.81
N HIS A 155 -0.75 13.94 18.38
CA HIS A 155 -0.46 13.89 19.81
C HIS A 155 0.93 14.49 20.08
N PRO A 156 1.10 15.38 21.08
CA PRO A 156 2.37 16.09 21.31
C PRO A 156 3.54 15.17 21.65
N ALA A 157 3.28 13.97 22.17
CA ALA A 157 4.32 12.97 22.46
C ALA A 157 4.82 12.21 21.23
N LEU A 158 4.08 12.20 20.11
CA LEU A 158 4.55 11.60 18.87
C LEU A 158 5.58 12.54 18.22
N LYS A 159 6.81 12.07 18.03
CA LYS A 159 7.93 12.88 17.54
C LYS A 159 8.39 12.51 16.15
N THR A 160 8.15 11.27 15.70
CA THR A 160 8.45 10.84 14.34
C THR A 160 7.71 9.54 13.99
N ILE A 161 7.50 9.33 12.70
CA ILE A 161 7.01 8.06 12.14
C ILE A 161 7.96 7.56 11.05
N VAL A 162 8.08 6.23 10.94
CA VAL A 162 8.85 5.52 9.92
C VAL A 162 7.98 4.47 9.22
N PRO A 163 7.01 4.89 8.39
CA PRO A 163 6.12 3.99 7.68
C PRO A 163 6.84 3.26 6.54
N TYR A 164 6.76 1.92 6.54
CA TYR A 164 7.21 1.12 5.39
C TYR A 164 6.03 0.67 4.56
N VAL A 165 6.13 0.67 3.23
CA VAL A 165 5.14 0.06 2.31
C VAL A 165 3.69 0.28 2.77
N ALA A 166 3.39 1.52 3.17
CA ALA A 166 2.20 1.80 3.98
C ALA A 166 0.94 1.63 3.15
N ASN A 167 -0.04 0.91 3.70
CA ASN A 167 -1.34 0.81 3.05
C ASN A 167 -2.16 2.10 3.17
N ARG A 168 -3.03 2.34 2.19
CA ARG A 168 -4.07 3.37 2.21
C ARG A 168 -5.41 2.67 2.24
N ALA A 169 -6.17 2.87 3.32
CA ALA A 169 -7.52 2.33 3.38
C ALA A 169 -8.36 2.89 2.24
N GLY A 170 -9.08 2.02 1.52
CA GLY A 170 -9.98 2.39 0.44
C GLY A 170 -9.32 2.58 -0.92
N MET A 171 -8.15 3.23 -1.03
CA MET A 171 -7.52 3.55 -2.34
C MET A 171 -6.09 2.99 -2.50
N GLY A 172 -5.80 1.97 -1.71
CA GLY A 172 -4.67 1.07 -1.88
C GLY A 172 -5.13 -0.35 -1.70
N LEU A 173 -5.80 -0.58 -0.57
CA LEU A 173 -6.49 -1.81 -0.24
C LEU A 173 -7.83 -1.45 0.43
N PRO A 174 -8.98 -2.00 0.01
CA PRO A 174 -9.15 -3.09 -0.97
C PRO A 174 -9.30 -2.66 -2.43
N MET A 175 -9.18 -1.37 -2.76
CA MET A 175 -9.26 -0.88 -4.13
C MET A 175 -8.01 -0.13 -4.55
N GLU A 176 -7.65 -0.26 -5.83
CA GLU A 176 -6.69 0.61 -6.51
C GLU A 176 -7.42 1.37 -7.62
N ASN A 177 -7.36 2.70 -7.62
CA ASN A 177 -8.04 3.57 -8.59
C ASN A 177 -9.53 3.19 -8.82
N ASN A 178 -10.24 2.97 -7.71
CA ASN A 178 -11.65 2.55 -7.64
C ASN A 178 -11.98 1.18 -8.26
N VAL A 179 -10.98 0.31 -8.46
CA VAL A 179 -11.16 -1.10 -8.84
C VAL A 179 -10.85 -1.98 -7.63
N PHE A 180 -11.80 -2.80 -7.18
CA PHE A 180 -11.53 -3.78 -6.11
C PHE A 180 -10.56 -4.86 -6.60
N ILE A 181 -9.58 -5.20 -5.77
CA ILE A 181 -8.58 -6.23 -6.06
C ILE A 181 -8.68 -7.39 -5.07
N ASN A 182 -8.43 -8.62 -5.54
CA ASN A 182 -8.70 -9.83 -4.78
C ASN A 182 -7.78 -10.12 -3.57
N PRO A 183 -6.54 -9.60 -3.44
CA PRO A 183 -5.70 -9.87 -2.26
C PRO A 183 -6.37 -9.55 -0.92
N ASN A 184 -7.28 -8.57 -0.88
CA ASN A 184 -8.01 -8.18 0.32
C ASN A 184 -9.06 -9.16 0.78
N TYR A 185 -9.62 -9.92 -0.15
CA TYR A 185 -10.53 -11.00 0.19
C TYR A 185 -9.81 -12.02 1.08
N GLU A 186 -8.60 -12.42 0.70
CA GLU A 186 -7.76 -13.37 1.44
C GLU A 186 -7.27 -12.77 2.77
N TRP A 187 -6.80 -11.52 2.73
CA TRP A 187 -6.28 -10.81 3.89
C TRP A 187 -7.30 -10.66 5.02
N SER A 188 -8.59 -10.55 4.68
CA SER A 188 -9.66 -10.44 5.67
C SER A 188 -9.72 -11.63 6.64
N PHE A 189 -9.53 -12.86 6.15
CA PHE A 189 -9.48 -14.08 6.97
C PHE A 189 -8.21 -14.11 7.81
N TYR A 190 -7.08 -13.73 7.21
CA TYR A 190 -5.77 -13.67 7.87
C TYR A 190 -5.79 -12.85 9.16
N VAL A 191 -6.51 -11.72 9.17
CA VAL A 191 -6.56 -10.80 10.32
C VAL A 191 -7.85 -10.84 11.11
N GLY A 192 -8.93 -11.41 10.56
CA GLY A 192 -10.29 -11.26 11.08
C GLY A 192 -10.90 -12.48 11.75
N ASN A 193 -10.41 -13.68 11.48
CA ASN A 193 -11.04 -14.93 11.96
C ASN A 193 -10.93 -15.15 13.46
N ASN A 194 -9.85 -14.67 14.07
CA ASN A 194 -9.60 -14.84 15.48
C ASN A 194 -8.80 -13.65 16.03
N LYS A 195 -8.51 -13.66 17.34
CA LYS A 195 -7.79 -12.56 18.00
C LYS A 195 -6.28 -12.52 17.67
N TYR A 196 -5.76 -13.52 16.96
CA TYR A 196 -4.40 -13.65 16.46
C TYR A 196 -4.38 -13.69 14.92
N LEU A 197 -3.26 -14.07 14.30
CA LEU A 197 -3.20 -14.29 12.86
C LEU A 197 -3.69 -15.70 12.51
N ASP A 198 -4.57 -15.79 11.53
CA ASP A 198 -5.02 -17.06 10.96
C ASP A 198 -4.19 -17.38 9.70
N THR A 199 -2.98 -17.90 9.93
CA THR A 199 -2.08 -18.30 8.83
C THR A 199 -2.58 -19.52 8.07
N ILE A 200 -3.52 -20.29 8.62
CA ILE A 200 -4.08 -21.47 7.96
C ILE A 200 -5.08 -20.99 6.90
N ALA A 201 -6.11 -20.25 7.30
CA ALA A 201 -7.09 -19.74 6.36
C ALA A 201 -6.50 -18.68 5.41
N GLY A 202 -5.72 -17.74 5.94
CA GLY A 202 -5.20 -16.61 5.18
C GLY A 202 -4.11 -16.95 4.15
N ASN A 203 -3.45 -18.11 4.27
CA ASN A 203 -2.43 -18.57 3.32
C ASN A 203 -2.89 -19.75 2.45
N ASP A 204 -4.17 -20.11 2.46
CA ASP A 204 -4.72 -21.16 1.60
C ASP A 204 -4.84 -20.67 0.14
N ARG A 205 -3.68 -20.56 -0.53
CA ARG A 205 -3.58 -20.06 -1.90
C ARG A 205 -4.36 -20.91 -2.88
N GLN A 206 -4.45 -22.22 -2.64
CA GLN A 206 -5.18 -23.13 -3.52
C GLN A 206 -6.69 -22.86 -3.44
N ARG A 207 -7.25 -22.72 -2.24
CA ARG A 207 -8.66 -22.34 -2.03
C ARG A 207 -8.98 -21.02 -2.71
N PHE A 208 -8.20 -19.97 -2.44
CA PHE A 208 -8.49 -18.65 -3.00
C PHE A 208 -8.35 -18.62 -4.52
N ARG A 209 -7.34 -19.29 -5.09
CA ARG A 209 -7.18 -19.42 -6.55
C ARG A 209 -8.35 -20.17 -7.17
N LYS A 210 -8.80 -21.27 -6.56
CA LYS A 210 -9.98 -22.03 -6.99
C LYS A 210 -11.24 -21.19 -6.95
N MET A 211 -11.43 -20.41 -5.88
CA MET A 211 -12.55 -19.49 -5.74
C MET A 211 -12.53 -18.40 -6.82
N GLN A 212 -11.38 -17.76 -7.06
CA GLN A 212 -11.22 -16.71 -8.08
C GLN A 212 -11.55 -17.22 -9.49
N PHE A 213 -11.03 -18.38 -9.87
CA PHE A 213 -11.34 -18.97 -11.18
C PHE A 213 -12.78 -19.46 -11.28
N LYS A 214 -13.34 -20.06 -10.22
CA LYS A 214 -14.77 -20.43 -10.22
C LYS A 214 -15.67 -19.20 -10.33
N TRP A 215 -15.33 -18.09 -9.68
CA TRP A 215 -16.04 -16.81 -9.86
C TRP A 215 -15.92 -16.31 -11.30
N TRP A 216 -14.72 -16.33 -11.87
CA TRP A 216 -14.45 -15.96 -13.26
C TRP A 216 -15.26 -16.78 -14.26
N GLU A 217 -15.25 -18.11 -14.13
CA GLU A 217 -15.96 -19.05 -15.01
C GLU A 217 -17.48 -18.93 -14.91
N THR A 218 -18.02 -18.86 -13.69
CA THR A 218 -19.48 -18.77 -13.47
C THR A 218 -20.04 -17.39 -13.78
N GLY A 219 -19.22 -16.34 -13.68
CA GLY A 219 -19.61 -14.97 -13.97
C GLY A 219 -20.70 -14.42 -13.04
N VAL A 220 -20.81 -14.97 -11.82
CA VAL A 220 -21.70 -14.44 -10.78
C VAL A 220 -21.23 -13.06 -10.32
N ALA A 221 -22.13 -12.31 -9.67
CA ALA A 221 -21.81 -10.98 -9.16
C ALA A 221 -20.58 -11.02 -8.22
N TYR A 222 -19.67 -10.04 -8.34
CA TYR A 222 -18.44 -9.99 -7.53
C TYR A 222 -18.74 -10.04 -6.03
N LYS A 223 -19.83 -9.38 -5.59
CA LYS A 223 -20.31 -9.46 -4.20
C LYS A 223 -20.73 -10.85 -3.72
N LYS A 224 -20.75 -11.87 -4.58
CA LYS A 224 -21.06 -13.27 -4.26
C LYS A 224 -19.83 -14.17 -4.20
N MET A 225 -18.62 -13.62 -4.28
CA MET A 225 -17.38 -14.40 -4.14
C MET A 225 -17.35 -15.21 -2.82
N ASP A 226 -17.84 -14.66 -1.72
CA ASP A 226 -17.94 -15.37 -0.44
C ASP A 226 -18.91 -16.57 -0.45
N SER A 227 -19.94 -16.50 -1.29
CA SER A 227 -20.85 -17.62 -1.54
C SER A 227 -20.16 -18.71 -2.39
N ILE A 228 -19.28 -18.33 -3.33
CA ILE A 228 -18.45 -19.27 -4.11
C ILE A 228 -17.41 -19.96 -3.23
N ASP A 229 -16.82 -19.20 -2.31
CA ASP A 229 -15.85 -19.67 -1.30
C ASP A 229 -16.50 -20.51 -0.18
N ALA A 230 -17.83 -20.54 -0.11
CA ALA A 230 -18.60 -21.15 0.98
C ALA A 230 -18.15 -20.66 2.37
N SER A 231 -17.75 -19.39 2.49
CA SER A 231 -17.28 -18.79 3.73
C SER A 231 -17.69 -17.32 3.79
N PRO A 232 -18.62 -16.95 4.70
CA PRO A 232 -19.05 -15.57 4.86
C PRO A 232 -17.86 -14.64 5.12
N ASN A 233 -17.79 -13.53 4.39
CA ASN A 233 -16.72 -12.55 4.53
C ASN A 233 -17.30 -11.17 4.85
N ARG A 234 -17.48 -10.89 6.14
CA ARG A 234 -18.10 -9.65 6.60
C ARG A 234 -17.33 -8.39 6.22
N PHE A 235 -15.99 -8.47 6.13
CA PHE A 235 -15.18 -7.30 5.75
C PHE A 235 -15.31 -7.01 4.26
N PHE A 236 -15.24 -8.04 3.42
CA PHE A 236 -15.51 -7.92 2.00
C PHE A 236 -16.89 -7.29 1.73
N GLN A 237 -17.95 -7.85 2.33
CA GLN A 237 -19.31 -7.32 2.19
C GLN A 237 -19.45 -5.87 2.70
N ARG A 238 -18.71 -5.51 3.75
CA ARG A 238 -18.70 -4.15 4.29
C ARG A 238 -17.99 -3.19 3.36
N TRP A 239 -16.83 -3.55 2.83
CA TRP A 239 -16.05 -2.70 1.94
C TRP A 239 -16.73 -2.46 0.59
N LEU A 240 -17.44 -3.47 0.04
CA LEU A 240 -18.19 -3.33 -1.21
C LEU A 240 -19.33 -2.29 -1.14
N LYS A 241 -19.77 -1.89 0.07
CA LYS A 241 -20.73 -0.79 0.24
C LYS A 241 -20.13 0.59 -0.02
N HIS A 242 -18.80 0.67 -0.19
CA HIS A 242 -18.04 1.91 -0.33
C HIS A 242 -17.13 1.88 -1.57
N PRO A 243 -17.69 1.83 -2.79
CA PRO A 243 -16.95 1.77 -4.06
C PRO A 243 -16.26 3.09 -4.46
N SER A 244 -16.72 4.20 -3.89
CA SER A 244 -16.08 5.52 -3.96
C SER A 244 -15.09 5.68 -2.80
N PHE A 245 -14.08 6.55 -2.94
CA PHE A 245 -13.28 7.01 -1.80
C PHE A 245 -14.08 8.01 -0.95
N ASP A 246 -15.17 7.56 -0.36
CA ASP A 246 -16.16 8.35 0.36
C ASP A 246 -15.76 8.66 1.83
N ALA A 247 -16.68 9.24 2.59
CA ALA A 247 -16.46 9.61 3.99
C ALA A 247 -16.10 8.42 4.91
N TYR A 248 -16.52 7.19 4.55
CA TYR A 248 -16.19 6.00 5.32
C TYR A 248 -14.68 5.72 5.28
N TRP A 249 -14.03 5.89 4.12
CA TRP A 249 -12.58 5.75 4.00
C TRP A 249 -11.82 6.99 4.49
N GLN A 250 -12.31 8.18 4.17
CA GLN A 250 -11.64 9.46 4.48
C GLN A 250 -11.45 9.71 5.99
N LYS A 251 -12.23 9.07 6.86
CA LYS A 251 -12.08 9.18 8.32
C LYS A 251 -10.93 8.35 8.92
N MET A 252 -10.35 7.39 8.18
CA MET A 252 -9.41 6.40 8.74
C MET A 252 -7.97 6.91 8.85
N SER A 253 -7.57 7.85 7.98
CA SER A 253 -6.25 8.47 7.99
C SER A 253 -6.34 9.96 7.58
N PRO A 254 -5.25 10.75 7.61
CA PRO A 254 -5.29 12.15 7.19
C PRO A 254 -5.87 12.30 5.78
N TYR A 255 -6.78 13.25 5.62
CA TYR A 255 -7.37 13.58 4.32
C TYR A 255 -7.40 15.10 4.12
N LYS A 256 -6.94 15.55 2.93
CA LYS A 256 -6.85 16.97 2.57
C LYS A 256 -6.13 17.81 3.63
N LYS A 257 -6.81 18.78 4.22
CA LYS A 257 -6.24 19.72 5.19
C LYS A 257 -5.70 19.06 6.46
N ASP A 258 -6.10 17.83 6.79
CA ASP A 258 -5.52 17.08 7.91
C ASP A 258 -3.99 16.94 7.76
N PHE A 259 -3.45 16.88 6.54
CA PHE A 259 -2.00 16.80 6.31
C PHE A 259 -1.25 18.06 6.73
N ALA A 260 -1.89 19.23 6.72
CA ALA A 260 -1.24 20.50 7.06
C ALA A 260 -0.78 20.57 8.52
N GLN A 261 -1.40 19.79 9.41
CA GLN A 261 -1.07 19.78 10.83
C GLN A 261 0.14 18.89 11.17
N ILE A 262 0.58 18.04 10.23
CA ILE A 262 1.68 17.09 10.46
C ILE A 262 2.99 17.89 10.51
N ASN A 263 3.54 18.04 11.71
CA ASN A 263 4.68 18.90 12.03
C ASN A 263 5.88 18.14 12.60
N ILE A 264 5.87 16.81 12.48
CA ILE A 264 6.95 15.92 12.90
C ILE A 264 7.80 15.46 11.71
N PRO A 265 9.07 15.12 11.91
CA PRO A 265 9.88 14.44 10.90
C PRO A 265 9.30 13.07 10.52
N VAL A 266 9.29 12.76 9.23
CA VAL A 266 8.75 11.50 8.66
C VAL A 266 9.82 10.83 7.79
N LEU A 267 10.03 9.52 7.94
CA LEU A 267 10.87 8.73 7.03
C LEU A 267 10.07 7.58 6.41
N VAL A 268 9.72 7.71 5.13
CA VAL A 268 9.01 6.68 4.37
C VAL A 268 10.02 5.71 3.75
N ILE A 269 9.72 4.41 3.77
CA ILE A 269 10.52 3.39 3.07
C ILE A 269 9.61 2.54 2.18
N ASP A 270 9.92 2.44 0.89
CA ASP A 270 9.08 1.71 -0.07
C ASP A 270 9.91 1.01 -1.16
N GLY A 271 9.25 0.35 -2.12
CA GLY A 271 9.89 -0.25 -3.28
C GLY A 271 9.12 -0.05 -4.59
N TYR A 272 9.83 -0.10 -5.72
CA TYR A 272 9.25 0.01 -7.08
C TYR A 272 8.21 -1.08 -7.37
N TYR A 273 8.42 -2.26 -6.80
CA TYR A 273 7.55 -3.42 -6.97
C TYR A 273 6.82 -3.76 -5.67
N ASN A 274 6.57 -2.79 -4.80
CA ASN A 274 5.55 -2.95 -3.77
C ASN A 274 4.17 -2.92 -4.46
N ASP A 275 3.37 -3.96 -4.25
CA ASP A 275 2.02 -4.10 -4.80
C ASP A 275 1.07 -2.99 -4.36
N SER A 276 1.36 -2.33 -3.24
CA SER A 276 0.58 -1.23 -2.67
C SER A 276 1.30 0.12 -2.74
N GLN A 277 2.39 0.26 -3.51
CA GLN A 277 3.26 1.45 -3.52
C GLN A 277 2.51 2.79 -3.65
N ASN A 278 1.48 2.84 -4.50
CA ASN A 278 0.65 4.04 -4.71
C ASN A 278 0.03 4.56 -3.40
N SER A 279 -0.23 3.67 -2.44
CA SER A 279 -0.73 3.99 -1.11
C SER A 279 0.24 4.85 -0.30
N SER A 280 1.49 4.40 -0.24
CA SER A 280 2.53 5.01 0.58
C SER A 280 2.97 6.34 -0.02
N LEU A 281 3.13 6.38 -1.36
CA LEU A 281 3.44 7.61 -2.08
C LEU A 281 2.31 8.62 -2.04
N TYR A 282 1.04 8.19 -1.94
CA TYR A 282 -0.08 9.11 -1.73
C TYR A 282 0.09 9.96 -0.46
N TYR A 283 0.42 9.34 0.67
CA TYR A 283 0.60 10.09 1.92
C TYR A 283 1.72 11.12 1.81
N LEU A 284 2.84 10.75 1.18
CA LEU A 284 3.96 11.65 1.00
C LEU A 284 3.62 12.81 0.03
N ARG A 285 2.94 12.53 -1.08
CA ARG A 285 2.48 13.54 -2.03
C ARG A 285 1.50 14.52 -1.40
N GLU A 286 0.52 14.03 -0.65
CA GLU A 286 -0.44 14.91 0.03
C GLU A 286 0.22 15.70 1.18
N LEU A 287 1.16 15.10 1.92
CA LEU A 287 1.94 15.83 2.92
C LEU A 287 2.74 16.97 2.27
N GLN A 288 3.43 16.72 1.16
CA GLN A 288 4.19 17.75 0.44
C GLN A 288 3.27 18.84 -0.13
N LYS A 289 2.07 18.48 -0.57
CA LYS A 289 1.07 19.41 -1.10
C LYS A 289 0.50 20.34 -0.02
N TYR A 290 0.10 19.82 1.13
CA TYR A 290 -0.54 20.60 2.20
C TYR A 290 0.44 21.18 3.22
N ASN A 291 1.64 20.60 3.32
CA ASN A 291 2.75 21.12 4.13
C ASN A 291 4.10 20.99 3.40
N PRO A 292 4.41 21.89 2.44
CA PRO A 292 5.67 21.85 1.68
C PRO A 292 6.94 21.97 2.54
N LYS A 293 6.79 22.51 3.76
CA LYS A 293 7.87 22.67 4.75
C LYS A 293 8.06 21.43 5.63
N ALA A 294 7.20 20.41 5.51
CA ALA A 294 7.32 19.17 6.28
C ALA A 294 8.70 18.54 6.07
N ASN A 295 9.30 18.07 7.17
CA ASN A 295 10.58 17.40 7.15
C ASN A 295 10.38 15.91 6.84
N SER A 296 10.00 15.61 5.59
CA SER A 296 9.66 14.27 5.14
C SER A 296 10.73 13.70 4.21
N TYR A 297 11.11 12.46 4.44
CA TYR A 297 12.10 11.72 3.67
C TYR A 297 11.51 10.46 3.03
N LEU A 298 12.05 10.04 1.89
CA LEU A 298 11.76 8.77 1.22
C LEU A 298 13.07 8.02 0.95
N ILE A 299 13.07 6.72 1.23
CA ILE A 299 14.02 5.74 0.70
C ILE A 299 13.22 4.76 -0.16
N ILE A 300 13.58 4.65 -1.44
CA ILE A 300 12.90 3.72 -2.36
C ILE A 300 13.89 3.02 -3.29
N GLY A 301 13.62 1.76 -3.62
CA GLY A 301 14.50 0.98 -4.48
C GLY A 301 13.80 -0.22 -5.11
N PRO A 302 14.54 -1.13 -5.77
CA PRO A 302 14.01 -2.32 -6.42
C PRO A 302 13.59 -3.37 -5.39
N TYR A 303 12.51 -3.10 -4.66
CA TYR A 303 12.00 -3.98 -3.61
C TYR A 303 10.52 -4.31 -3.82
N GLY A 304 10.15 -5.53 -3.44
CA GLY A 304 8.76 -5.92 -3.24
C GLY A 304 8.24 -5.55 -1.84
N HIS A 305 6.96 -5.86 -1.58
CA HIS A 305 6.26 -5.58 -0.32
C HIS A 305 7.04 -6.03 0.94
N PHE A 306 7.59 -7.25 0.91
CA PHE A 306 8.39 -7.78 2.03
C PHE A 306 9.87 -7.38 1.96
N GLY A 307 10.39 -7.12 0.75
CA GLY A 307 11.78 -6.74 0.52
C GLY A 307 12.10 -5.39 1.17
N ALA A 308 11.26 -4.37 0.96
CA ALA A 308 11.49 -3.03 1.49
C ALA A 308 11.61 -3.00 3.03
N GLN A 309 10.86 -3.88 3.71
CA GLN A 309 10.87 -4.00 5.17
C GLN A 309 12.13 -4.70 5.71
N LYS A 310 12.88 -5.41 4.86
CA LYS A 310 14.06 -6.21 5.23
C LYS A 310 15.36 -5.73 4.61
N GLY A 311 15.31 -4.78 3.67
CA GLY A 311 16.50 -4.25 2.99
C GLY A 311 16.69 -4.74 1.55
N GLY A 312 15.68 -5.38 0.96
CA GLY A 312 15.73 -5.95 -0.38
C GLY A 312 15.90 -7.47 -0.38
N SER A 313 15.95 -8.02 -1.59
CA SER A 313 16.23 -9.43 -1.88
C SER A 313 17.20 -9.46 -3.05
N PRO A 314 18.24 -10.33 -3.06
CA PRO A 314 19.16 -10.42 -4.18
C PRO A 314 18.47 -10.72 -5.52
N ILE A 315 17.34 -11.43 -5.47
CA ILE A 315 16.47 -11.67 -6.61
C ILE A 315 15.06 -11.19 -6.27
N LEU A 316 14.48 -10.39 -7.16
CA LEU A 316 13.11 -9.90 -7.08
C LEU A 316 12.36 -10.31 -8.36
N ASN A 317 11.43 -11.27 -8.27
CA ASN A 317 10.60 -11.70 -9.41
C ASN A 317 11.42 -11.93 -10.70
N GLY A 318 12.52 -12.67 -10.58
CA GLY A 318 13.45 -12.95 -11.70
C GLY A 318 14.46 -11.86 -12.03
N TYR A 319 14.34 -10.64 -11.48
CA TYR A 319 15.32 -9.57 -11.64
C TYR A 319 16.43 -9.68 -10.57
N LYS A 320 17.69 -9.61 -11.02
CA LYS A 320 18.85 -9.53 -10.12
C LYS A 320 19.01 -8.10 -9.61
N VAL A 321 18.88 -7.93 -8.30
CA VAL A 321 19.00 -6.65 -7.64
C VAL A 321 20.47 -6.29 -7.45
N ASP A 322 20.80 -5.03 -7.73
CA ASP A 322 22.13 -4.46 -7.54
C ASP A 322 22.59 -4.57 -6.08
N ALA A 323 23.89 -4.79 -5.84
CA ALA A 323 24.40 -5.03 -4.49
C ALA A 323 24.26 -3.79 -3.59
N ASP A 324 24.38 -2.58 -4.16
CA ASP A 324 24.24 -1.31 -3.44
C ASP A 324 22.78 -1.04 -2.99
N ALA A 325 21.81 -1.69 -3.64
CA ALA A 325 20.41 -1.64 -3.28
C ALA A 325 20.09 -2.53 -2.05
N LEU A 326 20.97 -3.46 -1.66
CA LEU A 326 20.76 -4.34 -0.51
C LEU A 326 21.13 -3.64 0.81
N ILE A 327 20.27 -2.71 1.23
CA ILE A 327 20.47 -1.87 2.43
C ILE A 327 20.06 -2.59 3.72
N ASN A 328 20.39 -2.02 4.89
CA ASN A 328 19.85 -2.48 6.17
C ASN A 328 18.77 -1.54 6.70
N THR A 329 17.51 -1.79 6.31
CA THR A 329 16.35 -0.97 6.70
C THR A 329 16.22 -0.80 8.21
N ASN A 330 16.48 -1.86 8.99
CA ASN A 330 16.38 -1.80 10.45
C ASN A 330 17.44 -0.89 11.06
N LYS A 331 18.68 -0.99 10.60
CA LYS A 331 19.79 -0.12 11.04
C LYS A 331 19.48 1.35 10.73
N ILE A 332 19.05 1.64 9.50
CA ILE A 332 18.68 3.00 9.07
C ILE A 332 17.56 3.58 9.95
N THR A 333 16.57 2.75 10.29
CA THR A 333 15.44 3.17 11.12
C THR A 333 15.85 3.52 12.54
N TYR A 334 16.74 2.75 13.15
CA TYR A 334 17.24 3.11 14.49
C TYR A 334 18.22 4.28 14.46
N GLN A 335 19.00 4.46 13.40
CA GLN A 335 19.78 5.70 13.20
C GLN A 335 18.84 6.92 13.09
N TRP A 336 17.71 6.78 12.40
CA TRP A 336 16.70 7.81 12.32
C TRP A 336 16.07 8.13 13.68
N PHE A 337 15.74 7.09 14.47
CA PHE A 337 15.26 7.31 15.83
C PHE A 337 16.30 7.98 16.72
N ASP A 338 17.57 7.59 16.64
CA ASP A 338 18.64 8.24 17.40
C ASP A 338 18.77 9.71 16.98
N TYR A 339 18.70 10.02 15.68
CA TYR A 339 18.70 11.38 15.16
C TYR A 339 17.58 12.24 15.76
N ILE A 340 16.34 11.74 15.78
CA ILE A 340 15.17 12.53 16.21
C ILE A 340 14.97 12.53 17.73
N LEU A 341 15.20 11.39 18.40
CA LEU A 341 14.82 11.17 19.79
C LEU A 341 16.00 11.31 20.77
N LYS A 342 17.24 11.28 20.27
CA LYS A 342 18.47 11.29 21.08
C LYS A 342 19.54 12.27 20.58
N ASN A 343 19.22 13.13 19.61
CA ASN A 343 20.16 14.06 18.99
C ASN A 343 21.41 13.38 18.38
N GLY A 344 21.26 12.16 17.86
CA GLY A 344 22.30 11.44 17.13
C GLY A 344 22.54 12.00 15.73
N PRO A 345 23.45 11.42 14.93
CA PRO A 345 23.67 11.84 13.55
C PRO A 345 22.52 11.40 12.61
N LYS A 346 22.22 12.22 11.59
CA LYS A 346 21.27 11.86 10.53
C LYS A 346 21.77 10.63 9.74
N PRO A 347 20.90 9.68 9.35
CA PRO A 347 21.30 8.55 8.51
C PRO A 347 21.98 9.00 7.21
N GLU A 348 23.14 8.44 6.90
CA GLU A 348 24.01 8.87 5.79
C GLU A 348 23.38 8.74 4.40
N ILE A 349 22.46 7.78 4.24
CA ILE A 349 21.72 7.54 3.00
C ILE A 349 20.76 8.69 2.65
N LEU A 350 20.39 9.53 3.63
CA LEU A 350 19.46 10.64 3.45
C LEU A 350 20.19 11.91 2.98
N LYS A 351 20.68 11.87 1.74
CA LYS A 351 21.37 13.00 1.09
C LYS A 351 20.42 14.17 0.79
N ASP A 352 19.18 13.87 0.42
CA ASP A 352 18.11 14.85 0.27
C ASP A 352 16.78 14.27 0.81
N ARG A 353 15.64 14.91 0.55
CA ARG A 353 14.30 14.46 0.95
C ARG A 353 13.92 13.16 0.26
N ILE A 354 14.17 13.00 -1.02
CA ILE A 354 13.88 11.77 -1.76
C ILE A 354 15.19 11.09 -2.09
N ASN A 355 15.37 9.83 -1.69
CA ASN A 355 16.58 9.04 -1.93
C ASN A 355 16.15 7.74 -2.60
N TYR A 356 16.70 7.46 -3.78
CA TYR A 356 16.18 6.42 -4.65
C TYR A 356 17.31 5.68 -5.38
N GLN A 357 17.21 4.36 -5.45
CA GLN A 357 18.17 3.53 -6.19
C GLN A 357 17.79 3.48 -7.66
N VAL A 358 18.73 3.74 -8.56
CA VAL A 358 18.51 3.74 -10.00
C VAL A 358 18.83 2.36 -10.56
N MET A 359 17.80 1.58 -10.89
CA MET A 359 18.00 0.25 -11.47
C MET A 359 18.82 0.33 -12.76
N GLY A 360 19.76 -0.59 -12.95
CA GLY A 360 20.61 -0.64 -14.15
C GLY A 360 21.74 0.39 -14.18
N ALA A 361 21.74 1.41 -13.31
CA ALA A 361 22.87 2.30 -13.10
C ALA A 361 23.71 1.91 -11.88
N ASN A 362 23.18 1.06 -10.98
CA ASN A 362 23.85 0.61 -9.75
C ASN A 362 24.33 1.79 -8.89
N GLU A 363 23.44 2.77 -8.69
CA GLU A 363 23.72 3.94 -7.86
C GLU A 363 22.48 4.44 -7.11
N TRP A 364 22.72 5.09 -5.98
CA TRP A 364 21.72 5.89 -5.27
C TRP A 364 21.78 7.35 -5.72
N ARG A 365 20.61 7.91 -6.05
CA ARG A 365 20.42 9.35 -6.31
C ARG A 365 19.51 9.96 -5.27
N SER A 366 19.45 11.29 -5.26
CA SER A 366 18.56 12.03 -4.37
C SER A 366 17.96 13.27 -5.02
N ALA A 367 16.79 13.69 -4.56
CA ALA A 367 16.05 14.85 -5.05
C ALA A 367 15.27 15.55 -3.91
N PRO A 368 14.95 16.85 -4.05
CA PRO A 368 14.25 17.60 -2.99
C PRO A 368 12.75 17.31 -2.90
N SER A 369 12.14 16.72 -3.93
CA SER A 369 10.75 16.25 -3.93
C SER A 369 10.54 15.19 -5.01
N ILE A 370 9.40 14.48 -4.96
CA ILE A 370 9.08 13.43 -5.94
C ILE A 370 9.05 14.01 -7.36
N ASP A 371 8.44 15.19 -7.53
CA ASP A 371 8.35 15.87 -8.83
C ASP A 371 9.71 16.39 -9.35
N LYS A 372 10.74 16.42 -8.48
CA LYS A 372 12.11 16.80 -8.83
C LYS A 372 13.02 15.61 -9.03
N MET A 373 12.50 14.38 -9.06
CA MET A 373 13.24 13.20 -9.52
C MET A 373 13.49 13.20 -11.03
N ASN A 374 12.77 14.04 -11.78
CA ASN A 374 12.93 14.27 -13.22
C ASN A 374 13.01 15.78 -13.53
N ASN A 375 13.54 16.13 -14.69
CA ASN A 375 13.62 17.51 -15.19
C ASN A 375 12.81 17.72 -16.48
N GLY A 376 12.14 16.68 -16.98
CA GLY A 376 11.30 16.76 -18.17
C GLY A 376 10.48 15.49 -18.40
N PHE A 377 9.68 15.52 -19.47
CA PHE A 377 8.88 14.38 -19.91
C PHE A 377 9.16 14.07 -21.38
N LEU A 378 9.19 12.79 -21.71
CA LEU A 378 8.87 12.34 -23.07
C LEU A 378 7.36 12.21 -23.17
N THR A 379 6.75 12.91 -24.11
CA THR A 379 5.33 12.76 -24.42
C THR A 379 5.23 11.89 -25.66
N PHE A 380 4.53 10.76 -25.56
CA PHE A 380 4.25 9.89 -26.69
C PHE A 380 2.75 9.81 -26.94
N TYR A 381 2.34 10.10 -28.18
CA TYR A 381 1.01 9.88 -28.69
C TYR A 381 0.86 8.44 -29.21
N LEU A 382 -0.29 7.85 -28.94
CA LEU A 382 -0.62 6.46 -29.27
C LEU A 382 -1.20 6.42 -30.70
N THR A 383 -0.34 6.24 -31.70
CA THR A 383 -0.73 6.41 -33.12
C THR A 383 -1.36 5.16 -33.73
N ASP A 384 -2.03 5.33 -34.87
CA ASP A 384 -2.65 4.26 -35.65
C ASP A 384 -1.74 3.65 -36.73
N HIS A 385 -0.49 4.10 -36.83
CA HIS A 385 0.49 3.55 -37.76
C HIS A 385 1.08 2.25 -37.21
N LYS A 386 0.94 1.15 -37.95
CA LYS A 386 1.35 -0.20 -37.55
C LYS A 386 2.58 -0.66 -38.34
N SER A 387 3.56 -1.22 -37.63
CA SER A 387 4.72 -1.91 -38.21
C SER A 387 4.92 -3.26 -37.52
N GLY A 388 4.83 -4.35 -38.30
CA GLY A 388 4.81 -5.70 -37.76
C GLY A 388 3.66 -5.90 -36.75
N LYS A 389 3.99 -6.32 -35.53
CA LYS A 389 3.00 -6.55 -34.45
C LYS A 389 2.72 -5.31 -33.58
N PHE A 390 3.41 -4.20 -33.80
CA PHE A 390 3.32 -3.01 -32.94
C PHE A 390 2.77 -1.80 -33.69
N TYR A 391 2.09 -0.93 -32.95
CA TYR A 391 1.78 0.43 -33.38
C TYR A 391 2.91 1.37 -32.98
N SER A 392 3.07 2.51 -33.64
CA SER A 392 4.13 3.46 -33.30
C SER A 392 3.73 4.41 -32.16
N LEU A 393 4.70 4.72 -31.30
CA LEU A 393 4.67 5.89 -30.42
C LEU A 393 5.29 7.08 -31.15
N ASN A 394 4.65 8.25 -31.12
CA ASN A 394 5.19 9.47 -31.75
C ASN A 394 5.25 10.64 -30.76
N ALA A 395 6.33 11.41 -30.78
CA ALA A 395 6.47 12.61 -29.95
C ALA A 395 5.57 13.77 -30.43
N ALA A 396 5.31 13.85 -31.72
CA ALA A 396 4.42 14.84 -32.31
C ALA A 396 2.97 14.38 -32.22
N LYS A 397 2.09 15.31 -31.86
CA LYS A 397 0.64 15.08 -31.90
C LYS A 397 0.21 14.78 -33.34
N PRO A 398 -0.57 13.73 -33.61
CA PRO A 398 -1.09 13.48 -34.94
C PRO A 398 -1.92 14.66 -35.47
N ALA A 399 -1.66 15.07 -36.71
CA ALA A 399 -2.38 16.18 -37.35
C ALA A 399 -3.79 15.79 -37.79
N LYS A 400 -4.01 14.51 -38.11
CA LYS A 400 -5.31 13.94 -38.46
C LYS A 400 -5.83 13.10 -37.31
N ASN A 401 -7.06 13.38 -36.89
CA ASN A 401 -7.76 12.57 -35.90
C ASN A 401 -8.12 11.22 -36.53
N SER A 402 -7.73 10.14 -35.87
CA SER A 402 -8.04 8.76 -36.23
C SER A 402 -8.27 7.94 -34.96
N TYR A 403 -8.64 6.68 -35.11
CA TYR A 403 -8.81 5.77 -33.97
C TYR A 403 -8.52 4.32 -34.32
N LEU A 404 -8.15 3.56 -33.29
CA LEU A 404 -8.08 2.10 -33.32
C LEU A 404 -9.35 1.51 -32.69
N SER A 405 -9.91 0.46 -33.31
CA SER A 405 -11.17 -0.17 -32.86
C SER A 405 -10.93 -1.49 -32.16
N GLN A 406 -11.32 -1.59 -30.89
CA GLN A 406 -11.26 -2.83 -30.12
C GLN A 406 -12.67 -3.30 -29.77
N GLU A 407 -12.88 -4.62 -29.85
CA GLU A 407 -14.04 -5.29 -29.29
C GLU A 407 -13.57 -6.21 -28.15
N VAL A 408 -14.25 -6.14 -27.00
CA VAL A 408 -13.97 -6.98 -25.84
C VAL A 408 -15.25 -7.72 -25.47
N ASP A 409 -15.24 -9.03 -25.72
CA ASP A 409 -16.28 -9.92 -25.25
C ASP A 409 -16.00 -10.33 -23.79
N PHE A 410 -16.85 -9.92 -22.86
CA PHE A 410 -16.76 -10.31 -21.44
C PHE A 410 -17.39 -11.68 -21.14
N ALA A 411 -18.15 -12.26 -22.07
CA ALA A 411 -18.66 -13.62 -21.95
C ALA A 411 -17.55 -14.65 -22.24
N ASP A 412 -16.59 -14.31 -23.10
CA ASP A 412 -15.39 -15.11 -23.31
C ASP A 412 -14.49 -15.12 -22.06
N ARG A 413 -14.22 -16.33 -21.55
CA ARG A 413 -13.38 -16.59 -20.38
C ARG A 413 -12.01 -17.19 -20.69
N GLN A 414 -11.68 -17.37 -21.98
CA GLN A 414 -10.40 -17.91 -22.42
C GLN A 414 -9.31 -16.84 -22.45
N VAL A 415 -9.66 -15.60 -22.79
CA VAL A 415 -8.73 -14.47 -22.85
C VAL A 415 -8.73 -13.68 -21.54
N GLN A 416 -7.53 -13.41 -21.01
CA GLN A 416 -7.31 -12.53 -19.86
C GLN A 416 -6.24 -11.48 -20.19
N ASN A 417 -6.45 -10.26 -19.70
CA ASN A 417 -5.60 -9.09 -19.93
C ASN A 417 -5.37 -8.32 -18.61
N ASN A 418 -4.35 -7.45 -18.62
CA ASN A 418 -3.93 -6.63 -17.47
C ASN A 418 -3.58 -7.46 -16.24
N ASP A 419 -2.56 -8.32 -16.38
CA ASP A 419 -2.02 -9.08 -15.26
C ASP A 419 -1.59 -8.12 -14.15
N TYR A 420 -2.14 -8.32 -12.95
CA TYR A 420 -1.90 -7.47 -11.80
C TYR A 420 -0.60 -7.92 -11.15
N TYR A 421 0.38 -7.02 -11.06
CA TYR A 421 1.70 -7.22 -10.45
C TYR A 421 2.69 -8.06 -11.29
N PRO A 422 3.87 -7.53 -11.66
CA PRO A 422 4.77 -8.20 -12.58
C PRO A 422 5.55 -9.35 -11.91
N ASP A 423 5.25 -10.59 -12.30
CA ASP A 423 6.08 -11.76 -12.02
C ASP A 423 6.14 -12.69 -13.25
N PRO A 424 7.30 -12.83 -13.93
CA PRO A 424 8.56 -12.13 -13.68
C PRO A 424 8.53 -10.67 -14.14
N ILE A 425 9.50 -9.87 -13.67
CA ILE A 425 9.73 -8.47 -14.11
C ILE A 425 10.27 -8.42 -15.55
N ILE A 426 11.18 -9.33 -15.90
CA ILE A 426 11.77 -9.44 -17.24
C ILE A 426 11.13 -10.61 -17.95
N ARG A 427 10.61 -10.37 -19.16
CA ARG A 427 9.95 -11.37 -20.00
C ARG A 427 10.61 -11.47 -21.36
N LYS A 428 10.59 -12.67 -21.95
CA LYS A 428 11.04 -12.89 -23.33
C LYS A 428 9.98 -12.50 -24.36
N GLU A 429 8.72 -12.51 -23.95
CA GLU A 429 7.58 -12.17 -24.79
C GLU A 429 6.47 -11.54 -23.97
N ILE A 430 5.59 -10.81 -24.67
CA ILE A 430 4.37 -10.24 -24.14
C ILE A 430 3.22 -10.62 -25.07
N ASP A 431 2.01 -10.74 -24.52
CA ASP A 431 0.82 -10.91 -25.34
C ASP A 431 0.56 -9.64 -26.16
N THR A 432 0.44 -9.82 -27.47
CA THR A 432 0.12 -8.76 -28.45
C THR A 432 -1.18 -9.05 -29.21
N THR A 433 -1.88 -10.13 -28.83
CA THR A 433 -3.09 -10.60 -29.50
C THR A 433 -4.33 -9.82 -29.06
N ASN A 434 -4.30 -9.23 -27.86
CA ASN A 434 -5.39 -8.46 -27.29
C ASN A 434 -4.94 -7.08 -26.84
N GLY A 435 -5.80 -6.08 -27.05
CA GLY A 435 -5.48 -4.67 -26.81
C GLY A 435 -4.48 -4.13 -27.84
N TYR A 436 -3.83 -3.02 -27.49
CA TYR A 436 -2.87 -2.35 -28.37
C TYR A 436 -1.53 -2.20 -27.71
N VAL A 437 -0.49 -2.45 -28.50
CA VAL A 437 0.90 -2.35 -28.08
C VAL A 437 1.61 -1.35 -28.97
N PHE A 438 2.14 -0.30 -28.35
CA PHE A 438 2.78 0.82 -29.02
C PHE A 438 4.26 0.82 -28.68
N ILE A 439 5.13 1.04 -29.66
CA ILE A 439 6.58 1.03 -29.50
C ILE A 439 7.21 2.29 -30.09
N SER A 440 8.22 2.83 -29.41
CA SER A 440 9.01 3.96 -29.91
C SER A 440 10.10 3.50 -30.88
N ASP A 441 10.72 4.49 -31.53
CA ASP A 441 12.05 4.32 -32.11
C ASP A 441 13.08 3.98 -31.02
N PRO A 442 14.20 3.30 -31.39
CA PRO A 442 15.31 3.08 -30.46
C PRO A 442 15.82 4.39 -29.86
N LEU A 443 16.16 4.36 -28.59
CA LEU A 443 16.82 5.46 -27.91
C LEU A 443 18.22 5.67 -28.49
N ASN A 444 18.52 6.91 -28.88
CA ASN A 444 19.83 7.27 -29.45
C ASN A 444 20.94 7.32 -28.39
N GLU A 445 20.56 7.47 -27.12
CA GLU A 445 21.44 7.58 -25.95
C GLU A 445 20.77 6.93 -24.73
N PRO A 446 21.54 6.56 -23.68
CA PRO A 446 20.96 6.08 -22.44
C PRO A 446 20.01 7.11 -21.82
N LEU A 447 18.91 6.65 -21.23
CA LEU A 447 17.85 7.52 -20.71
C LEU A 447 17.48 7.12 -19.29
N LEU A 448 17.42 8.09 -18.39
CA LEU A 448 16.93 7.86 -17.03
C LEU A 448 15.43 8.10 -16.97
N VAL A 449 14.68 7.06 -16.58
CA VAL A 449 13.24 7.15 -16.29
C VAL A 449 13.08 7.20 -14.78
N ASN A 450 12.66 8.36 -14.24
CA ASN A 450 12.60 8.63 -12.80
C ASN A 450 11.28 9.29 -12.41
N GLY A 451 10.35 8.52 -11.85
CA GLY A 451 9.08 9.03 -11.33
C GLY A 451 7.90 8.15 -11.71
N SER A 452 6.70 8.72 -11.61
CA SER A 452 5.44 8.11 -12.04
C SER A 452 5.04 8.64 -13.41
N PHE A 453 4.70 7.75 -14.34
CA PHE A 453 4.17 8.14 -15.65
C PHE A 453 2.71 8.62 -15.51
N LEU A 454 2.23 9.41 -16.45
CA LEU A 454 0.85 9.91 -16.45
C LEU A 454 0.37 10.09 -17.87
N GLY A 455 -0.91 10.34 -18.08
CA GLY A 455 -1.42 10.56 -19.42
C GLY A 455 -2.90 10.82 -19.49
N GLU A 456 -3.37 10.80 -20.73
CA GLU A 456 -4.75 10.99 -21.08
C GLU A 456 -5.12 10.01 -22.18
N ILE A 457 -6.12 9.18 -21.92
CA ILE A 457 -6.73 8.31 -22.92
C ILE A 457 -8.02 8.96 -23.41
N LYS A 458 -8.12 9.19 -24.71
CA LYS A 458 -9.37 9.58 -25.36
C LYS A 458 -10.02 8.36 -25.97
N ALA A 459 -11.24 8.08 -25.55
CA ALA A 459 -11.98 6.92 -26.01
C ALA A 459 -13.47 7.22 -26.18
N SER A 460 -14.14 6.46 -27.05
CA SER A 460 -15.60 6.39 -27.08
C SER A 460 -16.02 4.93 -27.03
N ILE A 461 -17.00 4.62 -26.19
CA ILE A 461 -17.48 3.24 -25.97
C ILE A 461 -18.99 3.14 -26.19
N ASN A 462 -19.49 1.98 -26.61
CA ASN A 462 -20.94 1.72 -26.69
C ASN A 462 -21.63 1.60 -25.31
N LYS A 463 -20.85 1.41 -24.25
CA LYS A 463 -21.33 1.23 -22.86
C LYS A 463 -21.17 2.51 -22.02
N LYS A 464 -21.42 2.44 -20.71
CA LYS A 464 -21.38 3.59 -19.78
C LYS A 464 -20.13 3.63 -18.90
N ASP A 465 -19.34 2.56 -18.88
CA ASP A 465 -18.13 2.49 -18.08
C ASP A 465 -17.17 1.43 -18.66
N MET A 466 -15.90 1.52 -18.28
CA MET A 466 -14.89 0.49 -18.51
C MET A 466 -13.72 0.69 -17.53
N ASP A 467 -13.00 -0.39 -17.23
CA ASP A 467 -11.74 -0.32 -16.48
C ASP A 467 -10.59 -0.42 -17.49
N ILE A 468 -9.62 0.50 -17.45
CA ILE A 468 -8.48 0.56 -18.36
C ILE A 468 -7.20 0.14 -17.67
N GLY A 469 -6.30 -0.49 -18.43
CA GLY A 469 -4.94 -0.80 -18.03
C GLY A 469 -3.92 -0.18 -18.99
N VAL A 470 -2.86 0.39 -18.42
CA VAL A 470 -1.72 0.94 -19.15
C VAL A 470 -0.44 0.40 -18.52
N THR A 471 0.39 -0.32 -19.27
CA THR A 471 1.67 -0.83 -18.77
C THR A 471 2.82 -0.29 -19.59
N LEU A 472 3.86 0.15 -18.89
CA LEU A 472 5.09 0.68 -19.46
C LEU A 472 6.20 -0.38 -19.37
N TYR A 473 6.86 -0.61 -20.49
CA TYR A 473 8.02 -1.50 -20.61
C TYR A 473 9.21 -0.78 -21.23
N GLU A 474 10.40 -1.24 -20.87
CA GLU A 474 11.58 -1.15 -21.73
C GLU A 474 11.62 -2.41 -22.60
N VAL A 475 11.82 -2.25 -23.90
CA VAL A 475 12.33 -3.32 -24.76
C VAL A 475 13.83 -3.13 -24.84
N THR A 476 14.60 -4.06 -24.27
CA THR A 476 16.07 -3.96 -24.26
C THR A 476 16.63 -4.14 -25.69
N PRO A 477 17.90 -3.76 -25.95
CA PRO A 477 18.53 -4.00 -27.25
C PRO A 477 18.54 -5.49 -27.64
N GLU A 478 18.54 -6.38 -26.65
CA GLU A 478 18.50 -7.83 -26.80
C GLU A 478 17.07 -8.37 -27.07
N GLY A 479 16.06 -7.50 -27.00
CA GLY A 479 14.66 -7.83 -27.28
C GLY A 479 13.88 -8.35 -26.07
N GLU A 480 14.40 -8.22 -24.85
CA GLU A 480 13.67 -8.56 -23.63
C GLU A 480 12.72 -7.43 -23.19
N TYR A 481 11.63 -7.78 -22.50
CA TYR A 481 10.62 -6.85 -22.03
C TYR A 481 10.76 -6.68 -20.52
N PHE A 482 11.32 -5.54 -20.09
CA PHE A 482 11.44 -5.19 -18.67
C PHE A 482 10.22 -4.37 -18.26
N ASN A 483 9.42 -4.88 -17.32
CA ASN A 483 8.26 -4.15 -16.80
C ASN A 483 8.71 -2.97 -15.93
N LEU A 484 8.40 -1.74 -16.35
CA LEU A 484 8.79 -0.52 -15.63
C LEU A 484 7.73 -0.09 -14.61
N ALA A 485 6.47 0.01 -15.05
CA ALA A 485 5.37 0.46 -14.21
C ALA A 485 4.03 0.13 -14.89
N TYR A 486 2.94 0.15 -14.11
CA TYR A 486 1.59 -0.07 -14.65
C TYR A 486 0.55 0.81 -13.96
N PHE A 487 -0.63 0.86 -14.58
CA PHE A 487 -1.85 1.49 -14.12
C PHE A 487 -3.02 0.59 -14.43
N ILE A 488 -3.92 0.41 -13.47
CA ILE A 488 -5.27 -0.10 -13.67
C ILE A 488 -6.21 0.92 -13.01
N GLY A 489 -7.30 1.30 -13.67
CA GLY A 489 -8.25 2.23 -13.09
C GLY A 489 -9.60 2.27 -13.77
N ARG A 490 -10.61 2.68 -13.00
CA ARG A 490 -12.01 2.79 -13.44
C ARG A 490 -12.26 4.12 -14.12
N SER A 491 -12.71 4.08 -15.38
CA SER A 491 -12.86 5.29 -16.20
C SER A 491 -13.87 6.27 -15.61
N SER A 492 -14.97 5.76 -15.04
CA SER A 492 -15.98 6.62 -14.40
C SER A 492 -15.49 7.37 -13.14
N TYR A 493 -14.33 7.00 -12.57
CA TYR A 493 -13.71 7.70 -11.45
C TYR A 493 -12.44 8.48 -11.83
N ALA A 494 -12.01 8.43 -13.09
CA ALA A 494 -10.75 9.02 -13.54
C ALA A 494 -10.61 10.52 -13.24
N LYS A 495 -11.73 11.27 -13.26
CA LYS A 495 -11.76 12.70 -12.95
C LYS A 495 -11.90 13.01 -11.46
N ASP A 496 -12.52 12.11 -10.68
CA ASP A 496 -12.78 12.28 -9.25
C ASP A 496 -12.99 10.92 -8.58
N ILE A 497 -12.04 10.49 -7.75
CA ILE A 497 -12.11 9.20 -7.01
C ILE A 497 -13.22 9.13 -5.97
N THR A 498 -13.80 10.28 -5.59
CA THR A 498 -14.85 10.40 -4.57
C THR A 498 -16.26 10.40 -5.18
N LYS A 499 -16.37 10.61 -6.49
CA LYS A 499 -17.65 10.73 -7.19
C LYS A 499 -17.61 10.02 -8.53
N ARG A 500 -18.49 9.03 -8.71
CA ARG A 500 -18.63 8.32 -9.97
C ARG A 500 -19.29 9.20 -11.04
N ASN A 501 -18.62 9.35 -12.18
CA ASN A 501 -19.07 10.08 -13.35
C ASN A 501 -19.07 9.13 -14.56
N LEU A 502 -20.23 8.53 -14.85
CA LEU A 502 -20.35 7.58 -15.97
C LEU A 502 -19.99 8.23 -17.32
N LEU A 503 -19.39 7.44 -18.19
CA LEU A 503 -19.10 7.81 -19.57
C LEU A 503 -20.41 7.87 -20.37
N LYS A 504 -20.44 8.75 -21.39
CA LYS A 504 -21.58 8.83 -22.31
C LYS A 504 -21.37 7.88 -23.49
N PRO A 505 -22.29 6.92 -23.73
CA PRO A 505 -22.18 6.02 -24.88
C PRO A 505 -21.96 6.76 -26.20
N ASN A 506 -21.01 6.27 -26.99
CA ASN A 506 -20.61 6.75 -28.31
C ASN A 506 -20.14 8.21 -28.36
N LYS A 507 -19.84 8.83 -27.22
CA LYS A 507 -19.19 10.14 -27.14
C LYS A 507 -17.70 9.97 -26.84
N ILE A 508 -16.90 10.88 -27.40
CA ILE A 508 -15.48 10.97 -27.09
C ILE A 508 -15.37 11.49 -25.66
N GLU A 509 -14.75 10.71 -24.80
CA GLU A 509 -14.48 11.03 -23.40
C GLU A 509 -12.97 11.06 -23.17
N THR A 510 -12.54 12.02 -22.35
CA THR A 510 -11.17 12.16 -21.87
C THR A 510 -11.05 11.47 -20.51
N ILE A 511 -10.15 10.50 -20.41
CA ILE A 511 -9.90 9.66 -19.24
C ILE A 511 -8.46 9.93 -18.77
N PRO A 512 -8.25 10.86 -17.82
CA PRO A 512 -6.92 11.14 -17.29
C PRO A 512 -6.46 10.04 -16.33
N PHE A 513 -5.15 9.81 -16.27
CA PHE A 513 -4.54 8.95 -15.26
C PHE A 513 -3.21 9.53 -14.79
N SER A 514 -2.97 9.49 -13.48
CA SER A 514 -1.77 10.05 -12.85
C SER A 514 -1.31 9.31 -11.59
N ASN A 515 -2.20 8.55 -10.94
CA ASN A 515 -1.86 7.71 -9.80
C ASN A 515 -1.25 6.38 -10.26
N THR A 516 -0.05 6.44 -10.83
CA THR A 516 0.72 5.30 -11.34
C THR A 516 1.93 4.99 -10.47
N ARG A 517 2.46 3.77 -10.61
CA ARG A 517 3.65 3.34 -9.87
C ARG A 517 4.87 4.18 -10.24
N LEU A 518 5.66 4.51 -9.22
CA LEU A 518 6.95 5.18 -9.33
C LEU A 518 8.03 4.15 -9.61
N VAL A 519 8.91 4.45 -10.56
CA VAL A 519 10.10 3.67 -10.86
C VAL A 519 11.31 4.59 -11.05
N SER A 520 12.51 4.05 -10.83
CA SER A 520 13.76 4.67 -11.27
C SER A 520 14.63 3.63 -11.96
N LYS A 521 14.95 3.87 -13.22
CA LYS A 521 15.79 2.98 -14.03
C LYS A 521 16.53 3.74 -15.12
N GLN A 522 17.77 3.34 -15.38
CA GLN A 522 18.49 3.69 -16.59
C GLN A 522 18.14 2.69 -17.70
N LEU A 523 17.69 3.23 -18.82
CA LEU A 523 17.47 2.50 -20.07
C LEU A 523 18.73 2.63 -20.93
N SER A 524 19.11 1.55 -21.59
CA SER A 524 20.30 1.52 -22.43
C SER A 524 20.07 2.25 -23.76
N LYS A 525 21.16 2.71 -24.39
CA LYS A 525 21.12 3.09 -25.81
C LYS A 525 20.62 1.90 -26.64
N GLY A 526 19.76 2.16 -27.61
CA GLY A 526 19.14 1.14 -28.45
C GLY A 526 17.89 0.49 -27.83
N SER A 527 17.64 0.67 -26.53
CA SER A 527 16.36 0.27 -25.93
C SER A 527 15.21 1.03 -26.56
N ARG A 528 14.00 0.49 -26.45
CA ARG A 528 12.76 1.16 -26.89
C ARG A 528 11.79 1.29 -25.73
N ILE A 529 10.96 2.32 -25.77
CA ILE A 529 9.79 2.43 -24.90
C ILE A 529 8.65 1.64 -25.54
N LEU A 530 7.97 0.82 -24.73
CA LEU A 530 6.77 0.11 -25.14
C LEU A 530 5.63 0.36 -24.15
N ILE A 531 4.44 0.63 -24.68
CA ILE A 531 3.23 0.90 -23.92
C ILE A 531 2.15 -0.08 -24.36
N THR A 532 1.55 -0.80 -23.41
CA THR A 532 0.33 -1.57 -23.67
C THR A 532 -0.87 -0.78 -23.18
N LEU A 533 -1.97 -0.80 -23.95
CA LEU A 533 -3.26 -0.22 -23.59
C LEU A 533 -4.33 -1.30 -23.80
N ASN A 534 -5.08 -1.62 -22.74
CA ASN A 534 -6.12 -2.64 -22.82
C ASN A 534 -7.22 -2.44 -21.78
N VAL A 535 -8.33 -3.16 -21.92
CA VAL A 535 -9.41 -3.24 -20.94
C VAL A 535 -9.04 -4.25 -19.85
N ASN A 536 -9.32 -3.91 -18.58
CA ASN A 536 -9.15 -4.83 -17.46
C ASN A 536 -10.14 -6.00 -17.56
N LYS A 537 -9.62 -7.19 -17.81
CA LYS A 537 -10.38 -8.43 -17.99
C LYS A 537 -9.56 -9.60 -17.44
N ASN A 538 -9.69 -9.91 -16.14
CA ASN A 538 -8.99 -11.02 -15.49
C ASN A 538 -9.76 -11.56 -14.28
N ALA A 539 -9.31 -12.70 -13.75
CA ALA A 539 -9.89 -13.35 -12.57
C ALA A 539 -9.42 -12.76 -11.21
N PHE A 540 -8.58 -11.71 -11.21
CA PHE A 540 -7.85 -11.25 -10.01
C PHE A 540 -8.28 -9.87 -9.51
N SER A 541 -9.27 -9.26 -10.17
CA SER A 541 -9.88 -7.98 -9.82
C SER A 541 -11.37 -7.97 -10.14
N GLU A 542 -12.11 -7.03 -9.55
CA GLU A 542 -13.51 -6.78 -9.88
C GLU A 542 -13.65 -6.44 -11.37
N LEU A 543 -14.62 -7.10 -12.03
CA LEU A 543 -14.80 -7.00 -13.47
C LEU A 543 -15.92 -6.01 -13.82
N ASN A 544 -15.59 -4.98 -14.60
CA ASN A 544 -16.52 -3.97 -15.09
C ASN A 544 -17.08 -4.35 -16.46
N TYR A 545 -18.35 -4.79 -16.50
CA TYR A 545 -19.08 -5.12 -17.73
C TYR A 545 -19.63 -3.88 -18.45
N GLY A 546 -19.55 -2.70 -17.82
CA GLY A 546 -19.80 -1.39 -18.42
C GLY A 546 -21.26 -0.91 -18.37
N THR A 547 -22.13 -1.57 -17.60
CA THR A 547 -23.58 -1.23 -17.63
C THR A 547 -23.90 0.11 -16.98
N GLY A 548 -23.02 0.58 -16.10
CA GLY A 548 -23.22 1.74 -15.23
C GLY A 548 -23.95 1.42 -13.93
N LYS A 549 -24.31 0.16 -13.66
CA LYS A 549 -24.70 -0.32 -12.33
C LYS A 549 -23.50 -0.30 -11.39
N GLU A 550 -23.74 -0.55 -10.12
CA GLU A 550 -22.65 -0.85 -9.19
C GLU A 550 -21.88 -2.08 -9.69
N VAL A 551 -20.56 -1.96 -9.85
CA VAL A 551 -19.80 -3.00 -10.57
C VAL A 551 -19.86 -4.33 -9.82
N ALA A 552 -19.90 -4.28 -8.49
CA ALA A 552 -20.02 -5.47 -7.65
C ALA A 552 -21.31 -6.28 -7.87
N ASP A 553 -22.34 -5.66 -8.48
CA ASP A 553 -23.63 -6.26 -8.80
C ASP A 553 -23.70 -6.82 -10.23
N GLU A 554 -22.78 -6.43 -11.10
CA GLU A 554 -22.76 -6.86 -12.50
C GLU A 554 -22.38 -8.35 -12.62
N THR A 555 -22.91 -9.00 -13.64
CA THR A 555 -22.75 -10.44 -13.89
C THR A 555 -22.45 -10.70 -15.36
N ILE A 556 -22.12 -11.94 -15.70
CA ILE A 556 -21.97 -12.35 -17.10
C ILE A 556 -23.23 -12.15 -17.94
N LYS A 557 -24.43 -12.06 -17.33
CA LYS A 557 -25.66 -11.70 -18.04
C LYS A 557 -25.65 -10.27 -18.58
N ASP A 558 -24.76 -9.41 -18.07
CA ASP A 558 -24.52 -8.06 -18.53
C ASP A 558 -23.50 -8.01 -19.70
N ALA A 559 -22.90 -9.15 -20.06
CA ALA A 559 -21.97 -9.30 -21.18
C ALA A 559 -22.65 -9.56 -22.54
N LYS A 560 -23.99 -9.45 -22.64
CA LYS A 560 -24.74 -9.77 -23.88
C LYS A 560 -24.23 -9.04 -25.12
N GLU A 561 -23.85 -7.77 -24.96
CA GLU A 561 -23.19 -7.00 -26.00
C GLU A 561 -21.71 -6.84 -25.64
N PRO A 562 -20.78 -7.15 -26.56
CA PRO A 562 -19.37 -6.84 -26.40
C PRO A 562 -19.15 -5.35 -26.16
N LEU A 563 -18.12 -5.03 -25.39
CA LEU A 563 -17.65 -3.64 -25.26
C LEU A 563 -16.91 -3.25 -26.54
N LYS A 564 -17.44 -2.26 -27.24
CA LYS A 564 -16.85 -1.69 -28.47
C LYS A 564 -16.21 -0.37 -28.13
N ILE A 565 -14.95 -0.20 -28.51
CA ILE A 565 -14.11 0.93 -28.12
C ILE A 565 -13.45 1.51 -29.36
N LYS A 566 -13.45 2.84 -29.44
CA LYS A 566 -12.57 3.60 -30.33
C LYS A 566 -11.53 4.30 -29.47
N TRP A 567 -10.25 3.94 -29.63
CA TRP A 567 -9.12 4.59 -28.98
C TRP A 567 -8.56 5.65 -29.91
N TYR A 568 -8.68 6.93 -29.56
CA TYR A 568 -8.30 8.02 -30.44
C TYR A 568 -6.79 8.29 -30.38
N ASN A 569 -6.21 8.61 -31.54
CA ASN A 569 -4.76 8.74 -31.72
C ASN A 569 -4.15 10.01 -31.10
N ASP A 570 -4.98 10.92 -30.58
CA ASP A 570 -4.54 12.05 -29.77
C ASP A 570 -4.49 11.74 -28.25
N SER A 571 -4.69 10.48 -27.87
CA SER A 571 -4.32 9.93 -26.56
C SER A 571 -2.80 9.98 -26.39
N PHE A 572 -2.33 10.27 -25.18
CA PHE A 572 -0.90 10.38 -24.90
C PHE A 572 -0.50 9.83 -23.54
N VAL A 573 0.77 9.44 -23.45
CA VAL A 573 1.45 9.08 -22.21
C VAL A 573 2.69 9.95 -22.04
N LYS A 574 2.91 10.46 -20.83
CA LYS A 574 4.08 11.23 -20.42
C LYS A 574 4.95 10.37 -19.51
N ILE A 575 6.19 10.17 -19.92
CA ILE A 575 7.19 9.39 -19.19
C ILE A 575 8.17 10.36 -18.55
N PRO A 576 8.35 10.35 -17.22
CA PRO A 576 9.24 11.27 -16.53
C PRO A 576 10.69 10.87 -16.77
N VAL A 577 11.48 11.80 -17.28
CA VAL A 577 12.87 11.54 -17.66
C VAL A 577 13.82 12.58 -17.08
N TRP A 578 15.06 12.15 -16.86
CA TRP A 578 16.17 13.06 -16.61
C TRP A 578 16.95 13.22 -17.92
N LYS A 579 16.81 14.38 -18.55
CA LYS A 579 17.58 14.79 -19.73
C LYS A 579 18.89 15.44 -19.33
#